data_AF-A0A162F2U0-F1
#
_entry.id   AF-A0A162F2U0-F1
#
_cell.length_a   1.000
_cell.length_b   1.000
_cell.length_c   1.000
_cell.angle_alpha   90.00
_cell.angle_beta   90.00
_cell.angle_gamma   90.00
#
_symmetry.space_group_name_H-M   'P 1'
#
loop_
_entity.id
_entity.type
_entity.pdbx_description
1 polymer ?
#
loop_
_entity_poly.entity_id
_entity_poly.type
_entity_poly.pdbx_seq_one_letter_code
_entity_poly.pdbx_strand_id
1 'polypeptide(L)' 'MCGEVAGDQIAVPLLMGLGLDEFSMSSTSVLKTRSLMKKLDTKEMAKLADKALNECVTNEEVKELVEKNVFGK' A
#
# COMPACT_ATOMS: atom_id res chain seq x y z
N MET A 1 -5.11 -6.05 -9.32
CA MET A 1 -4.81 -7.14 -8.38
C MET A 1 -6.11 -7.64 -7.77
N CYS A 2 -6.32 -8.95 -7.77
CA CYS A 2 -7.43 -9.63 -7.10
C CYS A 2 -6.92 -10.44 -5.91
N GLY A 3 -7.78 -10.67 -4.91
CA GLY A 3 -7.43 -11.42 -3.70
C GLY A 3 -7.34 -10.54 -2.45
N GLU A 4 -7.08 -11.16 -1.32
CA GLU A 4 -7.11 -10.51 0.00
C GLU A 4 -6.10 -9.36 0.12
N VAL A 5 -4.95 -9.50 -0.56
CA VAL A 5 -3.88 -8.50 -0.62
C VAL A 5 -4.35 -7.17 -1.22
N ALA A 6 -5.31 -7.19 -2.15
CA ALA A 6 -5.86 -5.95 -2.71
C ALA A 6 -6.69 -5.15 -1.68
N GLY A 7 -7.16 -5.79 -0.61
CA GLY A 7 -7.85 -5.17 0.51
C GLY A 7 -6.96 -4.93 1.74
N ASP A 8 -5.72 -5.40 1.74
CA ASP A 8 -4.79 -5.24 2.85
C ASP A 8 -4.31 -3.80 2.94
N GLN A 9 -4.49 -3.18 4.11
CA GLN A 9 -4.15 -1.79 4.34
C GLN A 9 -2.63 -1.53 4.28
N ILE A 10 -1.81 -2.54 4.54
CA ILE A 10 -0.35 -2.43 4.41
C ILE A 10 0.10 -2.56 2.96
N ALA A 11 -0.58 -3.38 2.15
CA ALA A 11 -0.19 -3.60 0.75
C ALA A 11 -0.69 -2.49 -0.19
N VAL A 12 -1.87 -1.94 0.06
CA VAL A 12 -2.50 -0.91 -0.79
C VAL A 12 -1.57 0.28 -1.12
N PRO A 13 -0.85 0.89 -0.16
CA PRO A 13 0.08 1.98 -0.43
C PRO A 13 1.19 1.59 -1.42
N LEU A 14 1.76 0.40 -1.25
CA LEU A 14 2.81 -0.13 -2.14
C LEU A 14 2.25 -0.39 -3.54
N LEU A 15 1.10 -1.05 -3.64
CA LEU A 15 0.46 -1.36 -4.92
C LEU A 15 0.09 -0.10 -5.70
N MET A 16 -0.40 0.93 -5.00
CA MET A 16 -0.64 2.24 -5.59
C MET A 16 0.67 2.88 -6.10
N GLY A 17 1.76 2.81 -5.33
CA GLY A 17 3.07 3.31 -5.71
C GLY A 17 3.68 2.61 -6.92
N LEU A 18 3.38 1.32 -7.09
CA LEU A 18 3.78 0.52 -8.24
C LEU A 18 2.94 0.79 -9.51
N GLY A 19 1.92 1.65 -9.41
CA GLY A 19 1.07 2.01 -10.54
C GLY A 19 -0.02 1.00 -10.84
N LEU A 20 -0.51 0.25 -9.83
CA LEU A 20 -1.63 -0.65 -10.03
C LEU A 20 -2.94 0.13 -10.25
N ASP A 21 -3.57 -0.07 -11.41
CA ASP A 21 -4.78 0.66 -11.78
C ASP A 21 -6.08 0.05 -11.23
N GLU A 22 -6.11 -1.28 -11.01
CA GLU A 22 -7.33 -2.00 -10.64
C GLU A 22 -7.16 -2.82 -9.34
N PHE A 23 -8.07 -2.62 -8.39
CA PHE A 23 -8.12 -3.35 -7.12
C PHE A 23 -9.45 -4.10 -6.99
N SER A 24 -9.41 -5.42 -6.88
CA SER A 24 -10.58 -6.28 -6.69
C SER A 24 -10.53 -6.95 -5.33
N MET A 25 -11.53 -6.69 -4.49
CA MET A 25 -11.61 -7.15 -3.10
C MET A 25 -13.06 -7.38 -2.66
N SER A 26 -13.26 -7.93 -1.46
CA SER A 26 -14.60 -8.05 -0.87
C SER A 26 -15.25 -6.67 -0.66
N SER A 27 -16.57 -6.61 -0.80
CA SER A 27 -17.34 -5.37 -0.66
C SER A 27 -17.11 -4.65 0.67
N THR A 28 -16.88 -5.41 1.75
CA THR A 28 -16.60 -4.89 3.09
C THR A 28 -15.25 -4.17 3.20
N SER A 29 -14.29 -4.50 2.33
CA SER A 29 -12.95 -3.90 2.31
C SER A 29 -12.87 -2.65 1.41
N VAL A 30 -13.76 -2.54 0.41
CA VAL A 30 -13.74 -1.43 -0.58
C VAL A 30 -13.77 -0.06 0.10
N LEU A 31 -14.66 0.16 1.07
CA LEU A 31 -14.78 1.49 1.71
C LEU A 31 -13.55 1.85 2.54
N LYS A 32 -12.98 0.88 3.26
CA LYS A 32 -11.76 1.08 4.06
C LYS A 32 -10.58 1.44 3.15
N THR A 33 -10.38 0.65 2.10
CA THR A 33 -9.31 0.88 1.12
C THR A 33 -9.48 2.22 0.40
N ARG A 34 -10.68 2.59 -0.05
CA ARG A 34 -10.92 3.91 -0.66
C ARG A 34 -10.66 5.07 0.29
N SER A 35 -11.01 4.92 1.58
CA SER A 35 -10.74 5.93 2.61
C SER A 35 -9.24 6.11 2.83
N LEU A 36 -8.48 5.01 2.86
CA LEU A 36 -7.01 5.04 2.92
C LEU A 36 -6.43 5.73 1.69
N MET A 37 -6.78 5.26 0.49
CA MET A 37 -6.30 5.80 -0.78
C MET A 37 -6.49 7.32 -0.90
N LYS A 38 -7.61 7.85 -0.39
CA LYS A 38 -7.90 9.29 -0.41
C LYS A 38 -6.87 10.14 0.38
N LYS A 39 -6.16 9.54 1.33
CA LYS A 39 -5.17 10.22 2.19
C LYS A 39 -3.73 10.08 1.66
N LEU A 40 -3.52 9.26 0.65
CA LEU A 40 -2.19 8.97 0.10
C LEU A 40 -1.88 9.91 -1.06
N ASP A 41 -0.59 10.24 -1.19
CA ASP A 41 -0.06 10.90 -2.38
C ASP A 41 0.65 9.87 -3.26
N THR A 42 0.26 9.78 -4.52
CA THR A 42 0.77 8.76 -5.45
C THR A 42 2.27 8.89 -5.72
N LYS A 43 2.83 10.10 -5.71
CA LYS A 43 4.28 10.31 -5.90
C LYS A 43 5.07 9.86 -4.69
N GLU A 44 4.55 10.14 -3.49
CA GLU A 44 5.17 9.65 -2.25
C GLU A 44 5.06 8.13 -2.13
N MET A 45 3.94 7.54 -2.56
CA MET A 45 3.79 6.08 -2.58
C MET A 45 4.74 5.42 -3.59
N ALA A 46 4.98 6.06 -4.75
CA ALA A 46 5.97 5.56 -5.71
C ALA A 46 7.38 5.53 -5.13
N LYS A 47 7.79 6.58 -4.40
CA LYS A 47 9.08 6.59 -3.68
C LYS A 47 9.13 5.51 -2.60
N LEU A 48 8.04 5.31 -1.87
CA LEU A 48 7.96 4.31 -0.82
C LEU A 48 8.10 2.89 -1.42
N ALA A 49 7.40 2.62 -2.52
CA ALA A 49 7.49 1.35 -3.23
C ALA A 49 8.92 1.09 -3.76
N ASP A 50 9.58 2.11 -4.31
CA ASP A 50 10.97 1.99 -4.77
C ASP A 50 11.93 1.66 -3.61
N LYS A 51 11.78 2.32 -2.46
CA LYS A 51 12.54 1.98 -1.25
C LYS A 51 12.26 0.57 -0.76
N ALA A 52 11.00 0.15 -0.74
CA ALA A 52 10.62 -1.19 -0.30
C ALA A 52 11.24 -2.28 -1.19
N LEU A 53 11.41 -2.02 -2.50
CA LEU A 53 12.00 -2.98 -3.44
C LEU A 53 13.53 -3.00 -3.41
N ASN A 54 14.17 -1.85 -3.17
CA ASN A 54 15.63 -1.73 -3.28
C ASN A 54 16.37 -1.77 -1.94
N GLU A 55 15.73 -1.35 -0.84
CA GLU A 55 16.38 -1.19 0.47
C GLU A 55 15.96 -2.26 1.49
N CYS A 56 14.78 -2.88 1.33
CA CYS A 56 14.31 -3.92 2.25
C CYS A 56 14.69 -5.33 1.76
N VAL A 57 15.13 -6.17 2.69
CA VAL A 57 15.49 -7.58 2.46
C VAL A 57 14.40 -8.51 3.00
N THR A 58 13.70 -8.13 4.08
CA THR A 58 12.69 -8.97 4.72
C THR A 58 11.28 -8.39 4.65
N ASN A 59 10.28 -9.25 4.89
CA ASN A 59 8.88 -8.84 4.93
C ASN A 59 8.60 -7.89 6.10
N GLU A 60 9.26 -8.09 7.24
CA GLU A 60 9.13 -7.23 8.42
C GLU A 60 9.59 -5.80 8.12
N GLU A 61 10.74 -5.65 7.46
CA GLU A 61 11.27 -4.32 7.09
C GLU A 61 10.31 -3.56 6.17
N VAL A 62 9.70 -4.25 5.21
CA VAL A 62 8.69 -3.65 4.31
C VAL A 62 7.47 -3.19 5.09
N LYS A 63 6.98 -4.00 6.05
CA LYS A 63 5.82 -3.64 6.88
C LYS A 63 6.12 -2.42 7.75
N GLU A 64 7.25 -2.41 8.45
CA GLU A 64 7.67 -1.29 9.29
C GLU A 64 7.84 -0.01 8.46
N LEU A 65 8.40 -0.11 7.25
CA LEU A 65 8.53 1.01 6.35
C LEU A 65 7.17 1.61 5.96
N VAL A 66 6.19 0.77 5.60
CA VAL A 66 4.83 1.23 5.29
C VAL A 66 4.18 1.85 6.52
N GLU A 67 4.23 1.18 7.67
CA GLU A 67 3.63 1.64 8.91
C GLU A 67 4.13 3.03 9.29
N LYS A 68 5.45 3.23 9.29
CA LYS A 68 6.07 4.51 9.63
C LYS A 68 5.66 5.66 8.70
N ASN A 69 5.50 5.40 7.41
CA ASN A 69 5.23 6.46 6.42
C ASN A 69 3.74 6.74 6.20
N VAL A 70 2.88 5.73 6.41
CA VAL A 70 1.45 5.81 6.10
C VAL A 70 0.58 5.93 7.36
N PHE A 71 0.92 5.20 8.42
CA PHE A 71 0.11 5.09 9.63
C PHE A 71 0.74 5.77 10.85
N GLY A 72 2.05 5.96 10.86
CA GLY A 72 2.83 6.59 11.93
C GLY A 72 2.95 8.11 11.83
N LYS A 73 2.01 8.77 11.14
CA LYS A 73 1.85 10.24 11.20
C LYS A 73 1.03 10.66 12.42
#